data_AF-A0A1B0GQ39-F1
#
_entry.id   AF-A0A1B0GQ39-F1
#
_cell.length_a   1.000
_cell.length_b   1.000
_cell.length_c   1.000
_cell.angle_alpha   90.00
_cell.angle_beta   90.00
_cell.angle_gamma   90.00
#
_symmetry.space_group_name_H-M   'P 1'
#
loop_
_entity.id
_entity.type
_entity.pdbx_description
1 polymer ?
#
loop_
_entity_poly.entity_id
_entity_poly.type
_entity_poly.pdbx_seq_one_letter_code
_entity_poly.pdbx_strand_id
1 'polypeptide(L)'
;MHIPESNWLSLDFLLLQECSIFLFEKRCAEKLHKPKRKETVTELLRASVKQLERYRHPKMLQVIHPVEECGETLAFATEPILASLANVLAFQ
;
A
#
# COMPACT_ATOMS: atom_id res chain seq x y z
N MET A 1 -25.47 -28.05 -12.19
CA MET A 1 -24.37 -27.48 -12.98
C MET A 1 -23.10 -27.70 -12.16
N HIS A 2 -22.38 -28.78 -12.42
CA HIS A 2 -21.21 -29.20 -11.64
C HIS A 2 -19.98 -28.55 -12.28
N ILE A 3 -19.43 -27.51 -11.66
CA ILE A 3 -18.17 -26.92 -12.11
C ILE A 3 -17.06 -27.84 -11.58
N PRO A 4 -16.20 -28.41 -12.44
CA PRO A 4 -15.16 -29.34 -12.01
C PRO A 4 -14.16 -28.63 -11.09
N GLU A 5 -13.82 -29.27 -9.97
CA GLU A 5 -12.99 -28.70 -8.90
C GLU A 5 -11.58 -28.28 -9.37
N SER A 6 -11.12 -28.83 -10.50
CA SER A 6 -9.84 -28.52 -11.12
C SER A 6 -9.74 -27.09 -11.69
N ASN A 7 -10.85 -26.38 -11.84
CA ASN A 7 -10.85 -25.00 -12.33
C ASN A 7 -10.62 -23.97 -11.22
N TRP A 8 -10.90 -24.31 -9.95
CA TRP A 8 -10.72 -23.41 -8.81
C TRP A 8 -9.25 -23.19 -8.51
N LEU A 9 -8.42 -24.24 -8.51
CA LEU A 9 -6.97 -24.11 -8.27
C LEU A 9 -6.28 -23.18 -9.28
N SER A 10 -6.75 -23.16 -10.53
CA SER A 10 -6.21 -22.27 -11.58
C SER A 10 -6.75 -20.82 -11.46
N LEU A 11 -7.99 -20.65 -10.98
CA LEU A 11 -8.55 -19.33 -10.65
C LEU A 11 -7.94 -18.75 -9.37
N ASP A 12 -7.72 -19.57 -8.34
CA ASP A 12 -7.12 -19.18 -7.06
C ASP A 12 -5.65 -18.74 -7.25
N PHE A 13 -4.93 -19.40 -8.16
CA PHE A 13 -3.58 -18.99 -8.59
C PHE A 13 -3.57 -17.67 -9.38
N LEU A 14 -4.68 -17.33 -10.04
CA LEU A 14 -4.89 -16.02 -10.68
C LEU A 14 -5.38 -14.95 -9.70
N LEU A 15 -5.90 -15.32 -8.52
CA LEU A 15 -6.43 -14.39 -7.50
C LEU A 15 -5.36 -13.93 -6.50
N LEU A 16 -4.29 -14.71 -6.30
CA LEU A 16 -3.22 -14.37 -5.37
C LEU A 16 -2.10 -13.60 -6.07
N GLN A 17 -2.33 -12.32 -6.34
CA GLN A 17 -1.28 -11.43 -6.80
C GLN A 17 -0.39 -11.01 -5.62
N GLU A 18 0.91 -11.29 -5.71
CA GLU A 18 1.90 -10.75 -4.77
C GLU A 18 1.85 -9.23 -4.79
N CYS A 19 1.95 -8.60 -3.63
CA CYS A 19 1.93 -7.15 -3.49
C CYS A 19 2.72 -6.69 -2.27
N SER A 20 3.05 -5.40 -2.23
CA SER A 20 3.58 -4.76 -1.03
C SER A 20 2.51 -3.89 -0.38
N ILE A 21 2.27 -4.12 0.91
CA ILE A 21 1.29 -3.38 1.70
C ILE A 21 2.01 -2.29 2.48
N PHE A 22 1.53 -1.06 2.29
CA PHE A 22 1.94 0.08 3.08
C PHE A 22 0.87 0.35 4.14
N LEU A 23 1.21 0.14 5.41
CA LEU A 23 0.33 0.37 6.54
C LEU A 23 0.86 1.52 7.40
N PHE A 24 0.04 2.54 7.58
CA PHE A 24 0.29 3.63 8.49
C PHE A 24 -0.66 3.57 9.69
N GLU A 25 -0.12 3.31 10.88
CA GLU A 25 -0.87 3.42 12.13
C GLU A 25 -0.90 4.88 12.60
N LYS A 26 -2.09 5.47 12.71
CA LYS A 26 -2.25 6.89 13.03
C LYS A 26 -1.74 7.25 14.43
N ARG A 27 -1.71 6.29 15.36
CA ARG A 27 -1.08 6.42 16.69
C ARG A 27 0.40 6.80 16.63
N CYS A 28 1.11 6.45 15.55
CA CYS A 28 2.50 6.85 15.35
C CYS A 28 2.64 8.37 15.22
N ALA A 29 1.63 9.06 14.70
CA ALA A 29 1.61 10.52 14.61
C ALA A 29 1.22 11.21 15.93
N GLU A 30 0.63 10.50 16.89
CA GLU A 30 0.29 11.06 18.22
C GLU A 30 1.54 11.38 19.04
N LYS A 31 2.64 10.66 18.78
CA LYS A 31 3.95 10.95 19.39
C LYS A 31 4.56 12.27 18.93
N LEU A 32 3.98 12.91 17.91
CA LEU A 32 4.40 14.23 17.46
C LEU A 32 3.86 15.27 18.47
N HIS A 33 4.73 16.16 18.97
CA HIS A 33 4.43 17.18 20.00
C HIS A 33 3.25 18.15 19.72
N LYS A 34 2.50 18.00 18.62
CA LYS A 34 1.36 18.87 18.28
C LYS A 34 0.14 18.01 17.85
N PRO A 35 -1.01 18.09 18.54
CA PRO A 35 -2.18 17.22 18.30
C PRO A 35 -2.75 17.35 16.87
N LYS A 36 -2.81 18.58 16.31
CA LYS A 36 -3.26 18.82 14.92
C LYS A 36 -2.41 18.14 13.85
N ARG A 37 -1.23 17.61 14.21
CA ARG A 37 -0.30 16.98 13.27
C ARG A 37 -0.75 15.57 12.88
N LYS A 38 -1.55 14.88 13.72
CA LYS A 38 -2.12 13.57 13.38
C LYS A 38 -3.03 13.66 12.16
N GLU A 39 -4.04 14.54 12.18
CA GLU A 39 -4.92 14.73 11.02
C GLU A 39 -4.14 15.24 9.82
N THR A 40 -3.22 16.19 10.03
CA THR A 40 -2.42 16.76 8.94
C THR A 40 -1.56 15.70 8.23
N VAL A 41 -0.89 14.83 8.99
CA VAL A 41 -0.06 13.75 8.42
C VAL A 41 -0.95 12.72 7.72
N THR A 42 -2.08 12.35 8.31
CA THR A 42 -3.02 11.40 7.72
C THR A 42 -3.55 11.92 6.38
N GLU A 43 -3.97 13.19 6.32
CA GLU A 43 -4.43 13.83 5.09
C GLU A 43 -3.33 13.89 4.04
N LEU A 44 -2.11 14.29 4.43
CA LEU A 44 -0.98 14.39 3.54
C LEU A 44 -0.67 13.03 2.89
N LEU A 45 -0.62 11.96 3.70
CA LEU A 45 -0.38 10.61 3.20
C LEU A 45 -1.48 10.17 2.24
N ARG A 46 -2.75 10.36 2.61
CA ARG A 46 -3.90 10.04 1.75
C ARG A 46 -3.86 10.77 0.42
N ALA A 47 -3.59 12.08 0.45
CA ALA A 47 -3.49 12.91 -0.75
C ALA A 47 -2.33 12.46 -1.64
N SER A 48 -1.20 12.08 -1.05
CA SER A 48 -0.01 11.61 -1.77
C SER A 48 -0.27 10.30 -2.51
N VAL A 49 -0.97 9.34 -1.90
CA VAL A 49 -1.33 8.08 -2.58
C VAL A 49 -2.32 8.37 -3.73
N LYS A 50 -3.33 9.22 -3.49
CA LYS A 50 -4.27 9.63 -4.56
C LYS A 50 -3.57 10.34 -5.73
N GLN A 51 -2.49 11.09 -5.46
CA GLN A 51 -1.67 11.67 -6.52
C GLN A 51 -0.87 10.61 -7.26
N LEU A 52 -0.27 9.65 -6.55
CA LEU A 52 0.45 8.53 -7.15
C LEU A 52 -0.44 7.70 -8.08
N GLU A 53 -1.69 7.45 -7.70
CA GLU A 53 -2.68 6.77 -8.54
C GLU A 53 -2.99 7.51 -9.85
N ARG A 54 -2.94 8.85 -9.82
CA ARG A 54 -3.19 9.71 -10.99
C ARG A 54 -1.97 9.78 -11.91
N TYR A 55 -0.77 9.86 -11.35
CA TYR A 55 0.49 9.92 -12.09
C TYR A 55 0.98 8.51 -12.44
N ARG A 56 0.30 7.86 -13.39
CA ARG A 56 0.69 6.54 -13.91
C ARG A 56 1.86 6.67 -14.88
N HIS A 57 3.08 6.43 -14.39
CA HIS A 57 4.29 6.40 -15.21
C HIS A 57 5.05 5.07 -14.99
N PRO A 58 5.63 4.43 -16.02
CA PRO A 58 6.30 3.12 -15.92
C PRO A 58 7.57 3.10 -15.03
N LYS A 59 7.95 4.24 -14.45
CA LYS A 59 9.09 4.38 -13.51
C LYS A 59 8.65 4.94 -12.15
N MET A 60 7.33 5.01 -11.92
CA MET A 60 6.74 5.37 -10.64
C MET A 60 6.09 4.13 -10.05
N LEU A 61 6.05 4.08 -8.72
CA LEU A 61 5.48 2.96 -7.99
C LEU A 61 4.00 2.76 -8.36
N GLN A 62 3.66 1.58 -8.86
CA GLN A 62 2.29 1.28 -9.26
C GLN A 62 1.42 0.89 -8.07
N VAL A 63 0.35 1.66 -7.83
CA VAL A 63 -0.70 1.31 -6.87
C VAL A 63 -1.61 0.25 -7.48
N ILE A 64 -1.75 -0.89 -6.78
CA ILE A 64 -2.63 -2.01 -7.15
C ILE A 64 -3.96 -1.89 -6.41
N HIS A 65 -3.91 -1.60 -5.10
CA HIS A 65 -5.09 -1.35 -4.28
C HIS A 65 -5.07 0.10 -3.79
N PRO A 66 -6.15 0.87 -4.03
CA PRO A 66 -6.22 2.28 -3.65
C PRO A 66 -6.09 2.47 -2.13
N VAL A 67 -5.91 3.72 -1.71
CA VAL A 67 -5.85 4.04 -0.29
C VAL A 67 -7.19 3.83 0.41
N GLU A 68 -7.17 3.02 1.47
CA GLU A 68 -8.27 2.86 2.43
C GLU A 68 -7.90 3.49 3.77
N GLU A 69 -8.90 4.04 4.44
CA GLU A 69 -8.73 4.71 5.72
C GLU A 69 -9.76 4.19 6.73
N CYS A 70 -9.26 3.75 7.88
CA CYS A 70 -10.06 3.38 9.05
C CYS A 70 -9.80 4.38 10.19
N GLY A 71 -10.47 4.21 11.34
CA GLY A 71 -10.27 5.08 12.51
C GLY A 71 -8.80 5.17 12.95
N GLU A 72 -8.09 4.04 12.95
CA GLU A 72 -6.73 3.94 13.48
C GLU A 72 -5.64 3.78 12.42
N THR A 73 -6.00 3.47 11.18
CA THR A 73 -5.04 3.09 10.13
C THR A 73 -5.35 3.76 8.80
N LEU A 74 -4.31 3.87 7.98
CA LEU A 74 -4.39 4.19 6.56
C LEU A 74 -3.53 3.17 5.82
N ALA A 75 -4.05 2.55 4.78
CA ALA A 75 -3.35 1.49 4.06
C ALA A 75 -3.57 1.56 2.56
N PHE A 76 -2.60 1.08 1.78
CA PHE A 76 -2.72 0.87 0.34
C PHE A 76 -1.76 -0.26 -0.09
N ALA A 77 -1.97 -0.81 -1.29
CA ALA A 77 -1.08 -1.86 -1.82
C ALA A 77 -0.50 -1.46 -3.18
N THR A 78 0.74 -1.86 -3.42
CA THR A 78 1.46 -1.61 -4.67
C THR A 78 1.94 -2.91 -5.28
N GLU A 79 2.52 -2.81 -6.48
CA GLU A 79 3.37 -3.86 -7.03
C GLU A 79 4.40 -4.38 -6.00
N PRO A 80 4.82 -5.66 -6.09
CA PRO A 80 5.83 -6.21 -5.19
C PRO A 80 7.12 -5.38 -5.21
N ILE A 81 7.59 -4.99 -4.01
CA ILE A 81 8.83 -4.27 -3.81
C ILE A 81 9.81 -5.18 -3.08
N LEU A 82 10.98 -5.38 -3.67
CA LEU A 82 12.05 -6.18 -3.06
C LEU A 82 12.76 -5.42 -1.92
N ALA A 83 13.15 -4.18 -2.19
CA ALA A 83 13.95 -3.36 -1.27
C ALA A 83 13.92 -1.88 -1.67
N SER A 84 14.19 -0.99 -0.70
CA SER A 84 14.51 0.41 -1.00
C SER A 84 16.01 0.56 -1.34
N LEU A 85 16.39 1.66 -1.99
CA LEU A 85 17.80 1.97 -2.25
C LEU A 85 18.64 2.01 -0.96
N ALA A 86 18.08 2.54 0.13
CA ALA A 86 18.75 2.57 1.43
C ALA A 86 19.03 1.17 1.95
N ASN A 87 18.10 0.22 1.76
CA ASN A 87 18.34 -1.18 2.12
C ASN A 87 19.49 -1.79 1.33
N VAL A 88 19.58 -1.50 0.02
CA VAL A 88 20.64 -2.05 -0.83
C VAL A 88 22.00 -1.46 -0.49
N LEU A 89 22.09 -0.16 -0.23
CA LEU A 89 23.35 0.53 0.05
C LEU A 89 23.86 0.31 1.48
N ALA A 90 23.00 -0.04 2.43
CA ALA A 90 23.42 -0.35 3.81
C ALA A 90 24.28 -1.62 3.93
N PHE A 91 24.41 -2.41 2.85
CA PHE A 91 25.27 -3.58 2.76
C PHE A 91 26.65 -3.29 2.12
N GLN A 92 26.97 -2.03 1.81
CA GLN A 92 28.28 -1.61 1.28
C GLN A 92 29.20 -1.07 2.38
#